data_AF-A0AAV0P9J2-F1
#
_entry.id   AF-A0AAV0P9J2-F1
#
_cell.length_a   1.000
_cell.length_b   1.000
_cell.length_c   1.000
_cell.angle_alpha   90.00
_cell.angle_beta   90.00
_cell.angle_gamma   90.00
#
_symmetry.space_group_name_H-M   'P 1'
#
loop_
_entity.id
_entity.type
_entity.pdbx_description
1 polymer ?
#
loop_
_entity_poly.entity_id
_entity_poly.type
_entity_poly.pdbx_seq_one_letter_code
_entity_poly.pdbx_strand_id
1 'polypeptide(L)' 'MDEVMRVVESLQRAAKHKVATPANWKPGDPVVISPSVSNEEAKKMFPQGYEAPDLPSGKDYLRFTHVD' A
#
# COMPACT_ATOMS: atom_id res chain seq x y z
N MET A 1 -6.49 -21.87 8.50
CA MET A 1 -7.44 -21.48 7.43
C MET A 1 -7.39 -19.97 7.18
N ASP A 2 -6.99 -19.19 8.19
CA ASP A 2 -6.87 -17.73 8.18
C ASP A 2 -6.03 -17.15 7.05
N GLU A 3 -4.96 -17.85 6.63
CA GLU A 3 -4.12 -17.39 5.53
C GLU A 3 -4.89 -17.28 4.21
N VAL A 4 -5.82 -18.20 3.94
CA VAL A 4 -6.66 -18.15 2.71
C VAL A 4 -7.56 -16.92 2.72
N MET A 5 -8.16 -16.59 3.87
CA MET A 5 -8.96 -15.37 3.99
C MET A 5 -8.08 -14.11 3.87
N ARG A 6 -6.90 -14.12 4.48
CA ARG A 6 -5.93 -13.02 4.41
C ARG A 6 -5.49 -12.73 2.98
N VAL A 7 -5.14 -13.74 2.19
CA VAL A 7 -4.76 -13.52 0.79
C VAL A 7 -5.93 -13.11 -0.09
N VAL A 8 -7.15 -13.63 0.14
CA VAL A 8 -8.33 -13.18 -0.60
C VAL A 8 -8.61 -11.70 -0.35
N GLU A 9 -8.54 -11.25 0.90
CA GLU A 9 -8.73 -9.83 1.23
C GLU A 9 -7.62 -8.96 0.65
N SER A 10 -6.37 -9.41 0.73
CA SER A 10 -5.23 -8.74 0.08
C SER A 10 -5.45 -8.54 -1.42
N LEU A 11 -5.91 -9.57 -2.13
CA LEU A 11 -6.17 -9.51 -3.57
C LEU A 11 -7.31 -8.53 -3.90
N GLN A 12 -8.37 -8.53 -3.10
CA GLN A 12 -9.49 -7.60 -3.26
C GLN A 12 -9.06 -6.14 -3.02
N ARG A 13 -8.20 -5.88 -2.04
CA ARG A 13 -7.65 -4.53 -1.78
C ARG A 13 -6.78 -4.06 -2.94
N ALA A 14 -5.87 -4.91 -3.42
CA ALA A 14 -4.99 -4.59 -4.56
C ALA A 14 -5.76 -4.35 -5.87
N ALA A 15 -6.91 -5.02 -6.06
CA ALA A 15 -7.77 -4.81 -7.23
C ALA A 15 -8.51 -3.46 -7.18
N LYS A 16 -8.93 -3.01 -5.99
CA LYS A 16 -9.68 -1.75 -5.80
C LYS A 16 -8.78 -0.52 -5.72
N HIS A 17 -7.67 -0.65 -5.02
CA HIS A 17 -6.73 0.42 -4.73
C HIS A 17 -5.39 0.01 -5.34
N LYS A 18 -4.69 0.90 -6.05
CA LYS A 18 -3.37 0.59 -6.66
C LYS A 18 -2.27 0.41 -5.59
N VAL A 19 -2.42 -0.61 -4.75
CA VAL A 19 -1.63 -0.88 -3.54
C VAL A 19 -1.24 -2.35 -3.48
N ALA A 20 -0.26 -2.66 -2.65
CA ALA A 20 0.19 -4.01 -2.31
C ALA A 20 0.25 -4.16 -0.79
N THR A 21 -0.07 -5.34 -0.28
CA THR A 21 0.04 -5.63 1.17
C THR A 21 1.47 -6.05 1.52
N PRO A 22 2.10 -5.47 2.56
CA PRO A 22 3.44 -5.87 2.99
C PRO A 22 3.46 -7.29 3.58
N ALA A 23 4.67 -7.79 3.86
CA ALA A 23 4.86 -9.07 4.52
C ALA A 23 4.12 -9.10 5.87
N ASN A 24 3.47 -10.23 6.18
CA ASN A 24 2.68 -10.43 7.41
C ASN A 24 1.50 -9.45 7.61
N TRP A 25 1.08 -8.73 6.57
CA TRP A 25 -0.05 -7.81 6.63
C TRP A 25 -1.34 -8.49 7.12
N LYS A 26 -2.07 -7.79 7.99
CA LYS A 26 -3.41 -8.15 8.46
C LYS A 26 -4.43 -7.07 8.09
N PRO A 27 -5.73 -7.41 8.02
CA PRO A 27 -6.80 -6.42 7.83
C PRO A 27 -6.70 -5.27 8.84
N GLY A 28 -6.66 -4.04 8.33
CA GLY A 28 -6.47 -2.81 9.11
C GLY A 28 -5.01 -2.31 9.17
N ASP A 29 -4.03 -3.14 8.85
CA ASP A 29 -2.64 -2.70 8.76
C ASP A 29 -2.41 -1.83 7.50
N PRO A 30 -1.41 -0.92 7.53
CA PRO A 30 -1.06 -0.11 6.37
C PRO A 30 -0.62 -0.95 5.17
N VAL A 31 -0.93 -0.43 3.98
CA VAL A 31 -0.57 -1.01 2.68
C VAL A 31 0.49 -0.15 1.98
N VAL A 32 1.17 -0.72 1.00
CA VAL A 32 2.19 -0.03 0.20
C VAL A 32 1.59 0.45 -1.12
N ILE A 33 1.74 1.72 -1.47
CA ILE A 33 1.33 2.26 -2.77
C ILE A 33 2.20 1.63 -3.85
N SER A 34 1.58 1.12 -4.92
CA SER A 34 2.31 0.49 -6.02
C SER A 34 3.42 1.41 -6.56
N PRO A 35 4.65 0.91 -6.79
CA PRO A 35 5.74 1.71 -7.35
C PRO A 35 5.44 2.30 -8.74
N SER A 36 4.45 1.75 -9.46
CA SER A 36 3.99 2.28 -10.75
C SER A 36 3.16 3.56 -10.66
N VAL A 37 2.72 3.94 -9.45
CA VAL A 37 1.95 5.17 -9.22
C VAL A 37 2.90 6.34 -8.99
N SER A 38 2.76 7.41 -9.78
CA SER A 38 3.57 8.62 -9.62
C SER A 38 3.23 9.38 -8.32
N ASN A 39 4.11 10.26 -7.86
CA ASN A 39 3.87 11.04 -6.64
C ASN A 39 2.67 12.00 -6.76
N GLU A 40 2.40 12.52 -7.96
CA GLU A 40 1.22 13.35 -8.20
C GLU A 40 -0.07 12.55 -8.14
N GLU A 41 -0.09 11.36 -8.73
CA GLU A 41 -1.24 10.45 -8.65
C GLU A 41 -1.46 9.96 -7.23
N ALA A 42 -0.38 9.62 -6.49
CA ALA A 42 -0.48 9.19 -5.11
C ALA A 42 -1.14 10.27 -4.24
N LYS A 43 -0.77 11.55 -4.40
CA LYS A 43 -1.41 12.66 -3.68
C LYS A 43 -2.90 12.82 -4.01
N LYS A 44 -3.31 12.52 -5.25
CA LYS A 44 -4.72 12.57 -5.68
C LYS A 44 -5.51 11.37 -5.16
N MET A 45 -4.91 10.18 -5.17
CA MET A 45 -5.54 8.92 -4.76
C MET A 45 -5.64 8.79 -3.24
N PHE A 46 -4.66 9.33 -2.51
CA PHE A 46 -4.55 9.23 -1.06
C PHE A 46 -4.46 10.65 -0.45
N PRO A 47 -5.57 11.43 -0.47
CA PRO A 47 -5.61 12.81 0.03
C PRO A 47 -5.35 12.92 1.54
N GLN A 48 -5.56 11.84 2.31
CA GLN A 48 -5.18 11.72 3.71
C GLN A 48 -3.67 11.69 3.93
N GLY A 49 -2.88 11.54 2.87
CA GLY A 49 -1.43 11.42 2.91
C GLY A 49 -0.94 9.96 2.94
N TYR A 50 0.38 9.84 2.84
CA TYR A 50 1.13 8.59 2.90
C TYR A 50 2.50 8.85 3.50
N GLU A 51 3.07 7.83 4.13
CA GLU A 51 4.40 7.88 4.75
C GLU A 51 5.44 7.31 3.78
N ALA A 52 6.54 8.02 3.62
CA ALA A 52 7.69 7.59 2.82
C ALA A 52 8.94 7.71 3.70
N PRO A 53 9.50 6.59 4.21
CA PRO A 53 10.72 6.64 4.99
C PRO A 53 11.91 7.02 4.10
N ASP A 54 12.85 7.78 4.65
CA ASP A 54 14.08 8.11 3.95
C ASP A 54 14.96 6.85 3.80
N LEU A 55 15.37 6.56 2.57
CA LEU A 55 16.12 5.36 2.23
C LEU A 55 17.53 5.77 1.75
N PRO A 56 18.59 5.01 2.09
CA PRO A 56 19.95 5.30 1.62
C PRO A 56 20.11 5.42 0.10
N SER A 57 19.18 4.81 -0.66
CA SER A 57 19.16 4.89 -2.13
C SER A 57 18.60 6.21 -2.69
N GLY A 58 17.97 7.04 -1.85
CA GLY A 58 17.25 8.26 -2.27
C GLY A 58 15.98 8.01 -3.10
N LYS A 59 15.54 6.75 -3.24
CA LYS A 59 14.36 6.39 -4.04
C LYS A 59 13.10 6.28 -3.17
N ASP A 60 12.03 6.92 -3.63
CA ASP A 60 10.73 6.99 -2.95
C ASP A 60 9.75 5.89 -3.42
N TYR A 61 10.16 4.62 -3.33
CA TYR A 61 9.33 3.49 -3.76
C TYR A 61 8.55 2.82 -2.61
N LEU A 62 8.97 3.05 -1.36
CA LEU A 62 8.36 2.44 -0.19
C LEU A 62 7.40 3.43 0.46
N ARG A 63 6.16 3.49 -0.04
CA ARG A 63 5.18 4.48 0.42
C ARG A 63 4.01 3.77 1.11
N PHE A 64 3.80 4.01 2.40
CA PHE A 64 2.75 3.40 3.20
C PHE A 64 1.52 4.30 3.31
N THR A 65 0.32 3.74 3.19
CA THR A 65 -0.94 4.46 3.39
C THR A 65 -2.00 3.52 3.97
N HIS A 66 -3.08 4.10 4.50
CA HIS A 66 -4.27 3.36 4.90
C HIS A 66 -5.31 3.44 3.79
N VAL A 67 -5.96 2.31 3.52
CA VAL A 67 -7.11 2.20 2.61
C VAL A 67 -8.21 1.48 3.37
N ASP A 68 -9.42 2.03 3.31
CA ASP A 68 -10.60 1.42 3.95
C ASP A 68 -11.01 0.13 3.23
#